data_AF-A0A9J6A439-F1
#
_entry.id   AF-A0A9J6A439-F1
#
_cell.length_a   1.000
_cell.length_b   1.000
_cell.length_c   1.000
_cell.angle_alpha   90.00
_cell.angle_beta   90.00
_cell.angle_gamma   90.00
#
_symmetry.space_group_name_H-M   'P 1'
#
loop_
_entity.id
_entity.type
_entity.pdbx_description
1 polymer ?
#
loop_
_entity_poly.entity_id
_entity_poly.type
_entity_poly.pdbx_seq_one_letter_code
_entity_poly.pdbx_strand_id
1 'polypeptide(L)'
;MSVMDSEAFKSELASVVSSLGFATSAVPASGFEDSDFRKKGRIKSEKKPPSKDNNNNHTNKDSQHGNENKNNNKKRINNDKFGKKPKPQPKPELQVDNNLWNTTPGKYRNMPKLSLVKASALAVWYVDAGELEDKVIGSDRKNKIAEFKNVNEWKSKVEKKKELGERLLAQYAQDYESSRGQSGDIKMLLTTLRSGTAADKISAFSVMIGDNPTANLRSLDALLGMVTAKVGKRHALAGLEALKELFVSSLLPDRKLKTLFQRPIDHIPDTKDGYSLLLFWYWEECLKQRYERYIAALEEASKDVLDILKDKALKTVYVLLKCKPEQERRLLAALVNKLGDPKNKVASNADYHLSKLLADHPNMKAVVIDEVDSFLFRPHLVLRAKYHAVNFLSQIRLSHRGDGPKVAKRLIDVYFALFKVLISEAGEGRTMNKKSEGHKEVSGTSKDKKEKDSSESHVEMDSRLLSALLTGVNRAFPFVSSDEADDVIQAHTPVLFQLVHSKNFNVGVQALMLLDKISAKNHIVSDRFYRALYAKLLLPAAMNSSKEELFIGLLLRAMKNDVNVKRIAAFSKRLLQVAIQQQPQYACGCLFLLSEVLKSKPTLW
;
A
#
# COMPACT_ATOMS: atom_id res chain seq x y z
N MET A 1 14.54 29.27 52.36
CA MET A 1 13.29 30.02 52.58
C MET A 1 12.43 29.82 51.33
N SER A 2 11.34 29.06 51.36
CA SER A 2 10.86 28.14 52.41
C SER A 2 10.39 26.81 51.78
N VAL A 3 10.32 25.72 52.56
CA VAL A 3 9.74 24.44 52.09
C VAL A 3 8.20 24.46 52.17
N MET A 4 7.62 25.42 52.90
CA MET A 4 6.19 25.52 53.19
C MET A 4 5.28 25.74 51.95
N ASP A 5 5.78 26.37 50.89
CA ASP A 5 4.97 26.67 49.69
C ASP A 5 4.45 25.41 48.96
N SER A 6 5.18 24.29 49.10
CA SER A 6 4.83 23.03 48.41
C SER A 6 3.65 22.26 49.01
N GLU A 7 3.15 22.65 50.19
CA GLU A 7 1.92 22.09 50.78
C GLU A 7 0.74 23.04 50.58
N ALA A 8 0.95 24.35 50.70
CA ALA A 8 -0.04 25.37 50.33
C ALA A 8 -0.51 25.17 48.87
N PHE A 9 0.42 25.05 47.92
CA PHE A 9 0.11 24.84 46.51
C PHE A 9 -0.69 23.53 46.25
N LYS A 10 -0.49 22.48 47.06
CA LYS A 10 -1.27 21.24 46.96
C LYS A 10 -2.68 21.39 47.50
N SER A 11 -2.88 22.16 48.57
CA SER A 11 -4.20 22.44 49.11
C SER A 11 -5.05 23.32 48.19
N GLU A 12 -4.43 24.31 47.51
CA GLU A 12 -5.07 25.06 46.43
C GLU A 12 -5.42 24.17 45.23
N LEU A 13 -4.49 23.30 44.78
CA LEU A 13 -4.78 22.36 43.70
C LEU A 13 -5.96 21.43 44.03
N ALA A 14 -6.02 20.94 45.27
CA ALA A 14 -7.14 20.12 45.74
C ALA A 14 -8.46 20.90 45.75
N SER A 15 -8.49 22.15 46.21
CA SER A 15 -9.71 22.97 46.21
C SER A 15 -10.19 23.30 44.79
N VAL A 16 -9.27 23.58 43.86
CA VAL A 16 -9.58 23.81 42.44
C VAL A 16 -10.16 22.54 41.79
N VAL A 17 -9.53 21.37 42.00
CA VAL A 17 -10.02 20.08 41.47
C VAL A 17 -11.40 19.71 42.06
N SER A 18 -11.65 20.05 43.33
CA SER A 18 -12.98 19.91 43.95
C SER A 18 -14.01 20.87 43.35
N SER A 19 -13.65 22.14 43.09
CA SER A 19 -14.55 23.12 42.44
C SER A 19 -14.92 22.74 41.00
N LEU A 20 -14.04 22.00 40.32
CA LEU A 20 -14.24 21.44 38.98
C LEU A 20 -15.07 20.14 38.98
N GLY A 21 -15.55 19.67 40.14
CA GLY A 21 -16.48 18.54 40.25
C GLY A 21 -15.85 17.15 40.16
N PHE A 22 -14.52 17.02 40.24
CA PHE A 22 -13.82 15.75 40.09
C PHE A 22 -13.59 14.96 41.40
N ALA A 23 -14.08 15.46 42.55
CA ALA A 23 -13.99 14.77 43.83
C ALA A 23 -15.07 13.69 43.96
N THR A 24 -14.73 12.43 43.68
CA THR A 24 -15.67 11.30 43.66
C THR A 24 -16.10 10.85 45.06
N SER A 25 -17.39 10.98 45.38
CA SER A 25 -18.05 10.27 46.48
C SER A 25 -18.12 8.76 46.23
N ALA A 26 -17.92 7.94 47.27
CA ALA A 26 -17.83 6.49 47.14
C ALA A 26 -19.19 5.76 47.13
N VAL A 27 -19.47 4.99 46.07
CA VAL A 27 -20.15 3.67 46.13
C VAL A 27 -19.58 2.76 45.00
N PRO A 28 -19.96 1.47 44.86
CA PRO A 28 -19.01 0.36 44.92
C PRO A 28 -18.41 -0.05 43.57
N ALA A 29 -17.22 -0.66 43.61
CA ALA A 29 -16.59 -1.25 42.43
C ALA A 29 -17.12 -2.67 42.16
N SER A 30 -17.83 -2.86 41.04
CA SER A 30 -18.11 -4.20 40.49
C SER A 30 -16.88 -4.74 39.76
N GLY A 31 -15.82 -5.04 40.51
CA GLY A 31 -14.55 -5.59 40.02
C GLY A 31 -14.53 -7.12 40.02
N PHE A 32 -14.17 -7.71 38.89
CA PHE A 32 -14.07 -9.16 38.69
C PHE A 32 -12.96 -9.78 39.55
N GLU A 33 -13.29 -10.78 40.40
CA GLU A 33 -12.30 -11.47 41.24
C GLU A 33 -11.47 -12.51 40.45
N ASP A 34 -10.19 -12.21 40.23
CA ASP A 34 -9.18 -13.09 39.59
C ASP A 34 -8.62 -14.17 40.57
N SER A 35 -9.46 -14.69 41.46
CA SER A 35 -9.04 -15.57 42.57
C SER A 35 -8.73 -17.00 42.11
N ASP A 36 -9.53 -17.56 41.19
CA ASP A 36 -9.46 -18.98 40.79
C ASP A 36 -8.40 -19.31 39.72
N PHE A 37 -7.88 -18.31 38.99
CA PHE A 37 -6.99 -18.56 37.85
C PHE A 37 -5.50 -18.73 38.21
N ARG A 38 -5.12 -18.52 39.48
CA ARG A 38 -3.72 -18.50 39.92
C ARG A 38 -3.17 -19.87 40.31
N LYS A 39 -2.60 -20.59 39.34
CA LYS A 39 -1.79 -21.80 39.59
C LYS A 39 -0.65 -21.51 40.58
N LYS A 40 -0.60 -22.24 41.69
CA LYS A 40 0.47 -22.16 42.69
C LYS A 40 1.79 -22.71 42.12
N GLY A 41 2.79 -21.84 41.99
CA GLY A 41 4.14 -22.18 41.51
C GLY A 41 5.18 -21.19 42.04
N ARG A 42 6.36 -21.68 42.46
CA ARG A 42 7.35 -20.92 43.23
C ARG A 42 8.40 -20.27 42.31
N ILE A 43 8.57 -18.95 42.40
CA ILE A 43 9.65 -18.20 41.73
C ILE A 43 10.55 -17.57 42.82
N LYS A 44 11.88 -17.62 42.63
CA LYS A 44 12.88 -16.92 43.46
C LYS A 44 13.22 -15.56 42.84
N SER A 45 13.51 -14.56 43.67
CA SER A 45 14.03 -13.25 43.25
C SER A 45 15.51 -13.08 43.63
N GLU A 46 16.24 -12.27 42.85
CA GLU A 46 17.65 -11.93 43.09
C GLU A 46 17.83 -10.71 44.00
N LYS A 47 18.96 -10.62 44.71
CA LYS A 47 19.61 -9.37 45.17
C LYS A 47 21.15 -9.54 45.17
N LYS A 48 21.88 -8.42 45.14
CA LYS A 48 23.36 -8.25 45.27
C LYS A 48 23.64 -7.27 46.45
N PRO A 49 24.88 -6.79 46.69
CA PRO A 49 26.20 -7.41 46.99
C PRO A 49 26.48 -7.22 48.53
N PRO A 50 27.66 -6.86 49.12
CA PRO A 50 29.09 -6.84 48.70
C PRO A 50 30.15 -7.36 49.73
N SER A 51 31.43 -7.15 49.40
CA SER A 51 32.62 -6.83 50.24
C SER A 51 33.20 -7.77 51.33
N LYS A 52 34.46 -8.21 51.08
CA LYS A 52 35.66 -8.21 51.96
C LYS A 52 35.69 -9.11 53.22
N ASP A 53 36.84 -9.65 53.69
CA ASP A 53 38.28 -9.63 53.30
C ASP A 53 38.94 -11.02 53.63
N ASN A 54 40.21 -11.27 53.21
CA ASN A 54 41.26 -12.21 53.69
C ASN A 54 40.88 -13.57 54.38
N ASN A 55 41.53 -14.73 54.11
CA ASN A 55 42.98 -14.98 54.30
C ASN A 55 43.48 -16.36 53.79
N ASN A 56 44.78 -16.44 53.41
CA ASN A 56 45.76 -17.56 53.46
C ASN A 56 45.47 -19.06 53.12
N ASN A 57 46.29 -19.60 52.20
CA ASN A 57 47.04 -20.90 52.23
C ASN A 57 46.26 -22.26 52.24
N HIS A 58 46.81 -23.43 51.85
CA HIS A 58 48.17 -23.84 51.43
C HIS A 58 48.13 -25.14 50.57
N THR A 59 49.10 -25.35 49.65
CA THR A 59 49.56 -26.67 49.09
C THR A 59 48.53 -27.55 48.31
N ASN A 60 48.90 -28.53 47.47
CA ASN A 60 50.23 -29.08 47.11
C ASN A 60 50.31 -29.54 45.62
N LYS A 61 51.51 -30.00 45.20
CA LYS A 61 51.75 -30.76 43.94
C LYS A 61 51.34 -32.25 44.10
N ASP A 62 51.49 -33.22 43.17
CA ASP A 62 52.47 -33.41 42.08
C ASP A 62 52.06 -34.51 41.04
N SER A 63 52.80 -34.59 39.92
CA SER A 63 53.32 -35.74 39.11
C SER A 63 52.74 -37.19 39.24
N GLN A 64 52.82 -38.15 38.27
CA GLN A 64 53.37 -38.24 36.89
C GLN A 64 52.88 -39.52 36.11
N HIS A 65 53.50 -39.81 34.95
CA HIS A 65 53.48 -40.99 34.02
C HIS A 65 53.24 -42.42 34.59
N GLY A 66 52.96 -43.47 33.78
CA GLY A 66 52.77 -43.60 32.31
C GLY A 66 53.24 -44.97 31.73
N ASN A 67 52.86 -45.29 30.46
CA ASN A 67 53.25 -46.47 29.63
C ASN A 67 52.92 -47.88 30.21
N GLU A 68 52.70 -48.98 29.46
CA GLU A 68 52.57 -49.26 28.00
C GLU A 68 51.60 -50.48 27.81
N ASN A 69 51.58 -51.41 26.82
CA ASN A 69 52.46 -51.81 25.70
C ASN A 69 51.64 -52.32 24.46
N LYS A 70 52.25 -53.18 23.63
CA LYS A 70 51.91 -53.54 22.24
C LYS A 70 51.14 -54.88 22.02
N ASN A 71 50.51 -54.96 20.83
CA ASN A 71 50.30 -56.17 19.97
C ASN A 71 49.27 -57.24 20.41
N ASN A 72 48.70 -58.09 19.52
CA ASN A 72 49.08 -58.44 18.14
C ASN A 72 47.90 -58.80 17.18
N ASN A 73 48.21 -58.94 15.89
CA ASN A 73 47.33 -59.16 14.71
C ASN A 73 46.53 -60.49 14.64
N LYS A 74 45.34 -60.49 14.00
CA LYS A 74 45.11 -61.14 12.66
C LYS A 74 43.67 -61.07 12.06
N LYS A 75 43.62 -60.71 10.75
CA LYS A 75 42.77 -61.17 9.62
C LYS A 75 41.22 -61.25 9.70
N ARG A 76 40.59 -60.34 8.93
CA ARG A 76 39.50 -60.51 7.91
C ARG A 76 38.68 -61.81 7.85
N ILE A 77 37.34 -61.66 7.82
CA ILE A 77 36.42 -62.22 6.79
C ILE A 77 35.37 -61.13 6.44
N ASN A 78 34.89 -61.05 5.19
CA ASN A 78 33.72 -60.27 4.78
C ASN A 78 32.51 -61.19 4.57
N ASN A 79 31.30 -60.77 4.99
CA ASN A 79 30.20 -60.49 4.06
C ASN A 79 28.90 -60.00 4.76
N ASP A 80 28.25 -59.05 4.08
CA ASP A 80 26.81 -58.77 3.99
C ASP A 80 25.86 -58.52 5.19
N LYS A 81 25.24 -57.33 5.08
CA LYS A 81 23.80 -57.01 5.16
C LYS A 81 23.12 -56.63 6.49
N PHE A 82 22.51 -55.43 6.42
CA PHE A 82 21.41 -54.83 7.21
C PHE A 82 21.38 -55.00 8.75
N GLY A 83 21.30 -53.93 9.55
CA GLY A 83 21.29 -52.49 9.26
C GLY A 83 20.95 -51.67 10.51
N LYS A 84 21.45 -50.43 10.62
CA LYS A 84 21.14 -49.51 11.75
C LYS A 84 20.89 -48.08 11.27
N LYS A 85 19.92 -47.40 11.88
CA LYS A 85 19.50 -46.03 11.54
C LYS A 85 20.58 -45.00 11.92
N PRO A 86 20.88 -43.98 11.09
CA PRO A 86 21.79 -42.90 11.45
C PRO A 86 21.26 -42.00 12.59
N LYS A 87 22.19 -41.33 13.29
CA LYS A 87 21.89 -40.20 14.19
C LYS A 87 21.45 -38.96 13.37
N PRO A 88 20.68 -38.02 13.94
CA PRO A 88 20.20 -36.85 13.20
C PRO A 88 21.35 -35.95 12.75
N GLN A 89 21.35 -35.58 11.46
CA GLN A 89 22.23 -34.55 10.91
C GLN A 89 21.76 -33.15 11.33
N PRO A 90 22.67 -32.16 11.47
CA PRO A 90 22.29 -30.76 11.57
C PRO A 90 21.55 -30.31 10.29
N LYS A 91 20.65 -29.34 10.43
CA LYS A 91 19.89 -28.78 9.30
C LYS A 91 20.84 -28.03 8.35
N PRO A 92 20.58 -28.03 7.03
CA PRO A 92 21.40 -27.29 6.08
C PRO A 92 21.33 -25.79 6.38
N GLU A 93 22.49 -25.19 6.64
CA GLU A 93 22.64 -23.74 6.66
C GLU A 93 22.57 -23.18 5.24
N LEU A 94 22.27 -21.88 5.13
CA LEU A 94 22.19 -21.17 3.86
C LEU A 94 23.58 -21.04 3.22
N GLN A 95 23.94 -22.02 2.40
CA GLN A 95 24.98 -21.87 1.40
C GLN A 95 24.51 -20.87 0.33
N VAL A 96 24.78 -19.59 0.59
CA VAL A 96 24.93 -18.60 -0.47
C VAL A 96 26.09 -19.07 -1.34
N ASP A 97 25.91 -19.13 -2.66
CA ASP A 97 26.95 -19.58 -3.59
C ASP A 97 28.23 -18.75 -3.46
N ASN A 98 29.22 -19.29 -2.74
CA ASN A 98 30.54 -18.67 -2.56
C ASN A 98 31.27 -18.43 -3.90
N ASN A 99 30.80 -19.05 -4.98
CA ASN A 99 31.29 -18.86 -6.34
C ASN A 99 30.99 -17.47 -6.94
N LEU A 100 30.08 -16.68 -6.36
CA LEU A 100 29.73 -15.33 -6.85
C LEU A 100 30.93 -14.35 -6.88
N TRP A 101 31.99 -14.66 -6.14
CA TRP A 101 33.26 -13.92 -6.12
C TRP A 101 34.36 -14.51 -7.02
N ASN A 102 34.19 -15.72 -7.53
CA ASN A 102 35.23 -16.46 -8.27
C ASN A 102 35.02 -16.45 -9.79
N THR A 103 33.80 -16.18 -10.29
CA THR A 103 33.52 -16.04 -11.73
C THR A 103 33.68 -14.59 -12.21
N THR A 104 34.93 -14.14 -12.36
CA THR A 104 35.22 -13.12 -13.39
C THR A 104 34.86 -13.69 -14.77
N PRO A 105 34.09 -12.97 -15.62
CA PRO A 105 33.85 -13.40 -17.00
C PRO A 105 35.17 -13.43 -17.78
N GLY A 106 35.74 -14.63 -17.98
CA GLY A 106 37.04 -14.81 -18.64
C GLY A 106 37.09 -14.29 -20.09
N LYS A 107 35.92 -14.12 -20.71
CA LYS A 107 35.70 -13.68 -22.11
C LYS A 107 36.51 -12.44 -22.53
N TYR A 108 36.78 -11.51 -21.60
CA TYR A 108 37.43 -10.23 -21.91
C TYR A 108 38.84 -10.06 -21.30
N ARG A 109 39.38 -11.07 -20.60
CA ARG A 109 40.62 -10.95 -19.82
C ARG A 109 41.89 -10.73 -20.67
N ASN A 110 41.82 -11.08 -21.95
CA ASN A 110 42.95 -11.08 -22.89
C ASN A 110 42.87 -9.94 -23.93
N MET A 111 41.97 -8.98 -23.77
CA MET A 111 41.80 -7.86 -24.71
C MET A 111 42.52 -6.59 -24.23
N PRO A 112 43.03 -5.72 -25.13
CA PRO A 112 43.72 -4.50 -24.75
C PRO A 112 42.81 -3.55 -23.96
N LYS A 113 43.37 -2.90 -22.94
CA LYS A 113 42.65 -1.92 -22.12
C LYS A 113 42.34 -0.66 -22.93
N LEU A 114 41.09 -0.21 -22.86
CA LEU A 114 40.67 1.08 -23.40
C LEU A 114 40.80 2.16 -22.32
N SER A 115 41.05 3.39 -22.75
CA SER A 115 41.23 4.52 -21.83
C SER A 115 39.89 4.95 -21.24
N LEU A 116 39.82 5.08 -19.92
CA LEU A 116 38.60 5.36 -19.16
C LEU A 116 38.83 6.43 -18.07
N VAL A 117 37.75 6.98 -17.53
CA VAL A 117 37.77 7.69 -16.24
C VAL A 117 38.23 6.73 -15.13
N LYS A 118 39.09 7.20 -14.22
CA LYS A 118 39.59 6.40 -13.11
C LYS A 118 38.46 6.11 -12.11
N ALA A 119 38.30 4.86 -11.69
CA ALA A 119 37.29 4.47 -10.69
C ALA A 119 37.45 5.13 -9.30
N SER A 120 38.58 5.79 -9.04
CA SER A 120 38.83 6.62 -7.85
C SER A 120 38.27 8.05 -7.94
N ALA A 121 37.83 8.48 -9.12
CA ALA A 121 37.39 9.85 -9.43
C ALA A 121 35.90 9.95 -9.77
N LEU A 122 35.15 8.84 -9.63
CA LEU A 122 33.69 8.85 -9.69
C LEU A 122 33.15 9.61 -8.47
N ALA A 123 32.30 10.61 -8.69
CA ALA A 123 31.63 11.35 -7.63
C ALA A 123 30.16 10.91 -7.54
N VAL A 124 29.38 11.17 -8.59
CA VAL A 124 27.99 10.75 -8.71
C VAL A 124 27.74 10.38 -10.17
N TRP A 125 27.55 9.09 -10.44
CA TRP A 125 27.57 8.55 -11.82
C TRP A 125 26.67 9.29 -12.82
N TYR A 126 25.51 9.83 -12.39
CA TYR A 126 24.58 10.55 -13.26
C TYR A 126 24.95 12.03 -13.49
N VAL A 127 25.78 12.62 -12.62
CA VAL A 127 26.41 13.93 -12.82
C VAL A 127 27.62 13.76 -13.72
N ASP A 128 28.50 12.81 -13.40
CA ASP A 128 29.70 12.47 -14.17
C ASP A 128 29.33 12.09 -15.63
N ALA A 129 28.28 11.30 -15.82
CA ALA A 129 27.72 10.99 -17.14
C ALA A 129 27.04 12.19 -17.82
N GLY A 130 26.43 13.11 -17.06
CA GLY A 130 25.82 14.33 -17.60
C GLY A 130 26.87 15.29 -18.16
N GLU A 131 27.96 15.51 -17.42
CA GLU A 131 29.12 16.26 -17.91
C GLU A 131 29.73 15.64 -19.17
N LEU A 132 29.82 14.31 -19.25
CA LEU A 132 30.30 13.62 -20.44
C LEU A 132 29.30 13.66 -21.60
N GLU A 133 27.97 13.58 -21.36
CA GLU A 133 26.96 13.82 -22.40
C GLU A 133 27.14 15.22 -23.01
N ASP A 134 27.28 16.27 -22.19
CA ASP A 134 27.44 17.64 -22.69
C ASP A 134 28.82 17.91 -23.34
N LYS A 135 29.91 17.34 -22.82
CA LYS A 135 31.27 17.46 -23.42
C LYS A 135 31.41 16.72 -24.75
N VAL A 136 30.73 15.59 -24.93
CA VAL A 136 30.88 14.72 -26.11
C VAL A 136 29.85 15.02 -27.21
N ILE A 137 28.61 15.37 -26.83
CA ILE A 137 27.49 15.50 -27.80
C ILE A 137 27.15 16.99 -28.05
N GLY A 138 27.45 17.87 -27.10
CA GLY A 138 27.07 19.27 -27.10
C GLY A 138 25.60 19.49 -26.71
N SER A 139 25.22 20.75 -26.55
CA SER A 139 23.87 21.19 -26.12
C SER A 139 22.74 20.86 -27.11
N ASP A 140 23.06 20.32 -28.30
CA ASP A 140 22.14 19.97 -29.40
C ASP A 140 21.32 18.68 -29.14
N ARG A 141 20.79 18.55 -27.91
CA ARG A 141 20.18 17.34 -27.34
C ARG A 141 18.91 16.86 -28.07
N LYS A 142 18.33 17.65 -28.97
CA LYS A 142 17.12 17.31 -29.75
C LYS A 142 17.40 16.98 -31.22
N ASN A 143 18.30 17.71 -31.87
CA ASN A 143 18.51 17.64 -33.32
C ASN A 143 19.29 16.38 -33.78
N LYS A 144 19.94 15.68 -32.84
CA LYS A 144 20.75 14.46 -33.11
C LYS A 144 20.04 13.13 -32.79
N ILE A 145 18.77 13.15 -32.39
CA ILE A 145 17.91 11.95 -32.32
C ILE A 145 17.36 11.72 -33.74
N ALA A 146 18.24 11.26 -34.63
CA ALA A 146 17.99 11.22 -36.08
C ALA A 146 16.85 10.27 -36.47
N GLU A 147 16.18 10.59 -37.58
CA GLU A 147 14.99 9.90 -38.08
C GLU A 147 15.27 8.41 -38.40
N PHE A 148 14.58 7.49 -37.71
CA PHE A 148 14.80 6.07 -37.86
C PHE A 148 14.17 5.51 -39.15
N LYS A 149 14.99 5.39 -40.21
CA LYS A 149 14.60 4.73 -41.47
C LYS A 149 14.61 3.20 -41.42
N ASN A 150 15.34 2.56 -40.50
CA ASN A 150 15.26 1.10 -40.28
C ASN A 150 15.51 0.69 -38.81
N VAL A 151 14.55 -0.01 -38.20
CA VAL A 151 14.59 -0.44 -36.79
C VAL A 151 15.55 -1.62 -36.56
N ASN A 152 15.75 -2.49 -37.56
CA ASN A 152 16.54 -3.71 -37.37
C ASN A 152 18.06 -3.45 -37.41
N GLU A 153 18.50 -2.51 -38.24
CA GLU A 153 19.88 -2.01 -38.24
C GLU A 153 20.23 -1.36 -36.89
N TRP A 154 19.32 -0.55 -36.33
CA TRP A 154 19.50 0.07 -35.02
C TRP A 154 19.67 -0.97 -33.91
N LYS A 155 18.87 -2.04 -33.89
CA LYS A 155 19.06 -3.17 -32.95
C LYS A 155 20.45 -3.80 -33.07
N SER A 156 20.96 -3.99 -34.29
CA SER A 156 22.31 -4.52 -34.51
C SER A 156 23.42 -3.58 -34.01
N LYS A 157 23.28 -2.26 -34.25
CA LYS A 157 24.19 -1.25 -33.71
C LYS A 157 24.18 -1.20 -32.18
N VAL A 158 22.98 -1.23 -31.57
CA VAL A 158 22.79 -1.28 -30.12
C VAL A 158 23.51 -2.48 -29.52
N GLU A 159 23.30 -3.69 -30.05
CA GLU A 159 23.90 -4.91 -29.49
C GLU A 159 25.44 -4.90 -29.61
N LYS A 160 26.01 -4.38 -30.71
CA LYS A 160 27.47 -4.21 -30.86
C LYS A 160 28.06 -3.24 -29.83
N LYS A 161 27.46 -2.06 -29.63
CA LYS A 161 27.95 -1.09 -28.63
C LYS A 161 27.62 -1.53 -27.19
N LYS A 162 26.65 -2.42 -26.98
CA LYS A 162 26.33 -3.08 -25.70
C LYS A 162 27.39 -4.15 -25.33
N GLU A 163 27.89 -4.95 -26.27
CA GLU A 163 29.02 -5.86 -26.02
C GLU A 163 30.31 -5.08 -25.69
N LEU A 164 30.55 -3.94 -26.37
CA LEU A 164 31.62 -3.01 -25.99
C LEU A 164 31.40 -2.43 -24.59
N GLY A 165 30.17 -2.05 -24.23
CA GLY A 165 29.81 -1.60 -22.88
C GLY A 165 30.07 -2.66 -21.80
N GLU A 166 29.75 -3.93 -22.06
CA GLU A 166 30.06 -5.05 -21.16
C GLU A 166 31.56 -5.22 -20.95
N ARG A 167 32.36 -5.17 -22.02
CA ARG A 167 33.83 -5.21 -21.94
C ARG A 167 34.39 -4.04 -21.13
N LEU A 168 33.91 -2.82 -21.36
CA LEU A 168 34.34 -1.63 -20.62
C LEU A 168 33.99 -1.73 -19.13
N LEU A 169 32.80 -2.23 -18.80
CA LEU A 169 32.38 -2.46 -17.42
C LEU A 169 33.24 -3.54 -16.73
N ALA A 170 33.53 -4.63 -17.44
CA ALA A 170 34.40 -5.70 -16.94
C ALA A 170 35.85 -5.23 -16.73
N GLN A 171 36.36 -4.31 -17.57
CA GLN A 171 37.66 -3.67 -17.37
C GLN A 171 37.63 -2.73 -16.16
N TYR A 172 36.64 -1.83 -16.08
CA TYR A 172 36.52 -0.86 -15.00
C TYR A 172 36.38 -1.52 -13.62
N ALA A 173 35.64 -2.63 -13.52
CA ALA A 173 35.57 -3.44 -12.30
C ALA A 173 36.94 -4.02 -11.90
N GLN A 174 37.74 -4.52 -12.85
CA GLN A 174 39.10 -5.01 -12.59
C GLN A 174 40.06 -3.88 -12.19
N ASP A 175 39.95 -2.71 -12.82
CA ASP A 175 40.76 -1.53 -12.49
C ASP A 175 40.41 -0.98 -11.09
N TYR A 176 39.14 -1.07 -10.67
CA TYR A 176 38.70 -0.81 -9.29
C TYR A 176 39.21 -1.86 -8.29
N GLU A 177 39.04 -3.16 -8.58
CA GLU A 177 39.55 -4.27 -7.75
C GLU A 177 41.07 -4.18 -7.52
N SER A 178 41.82 -3.75 -8.55
CA SER A 178 43.27 -3.60 -8.53
C SER A 178 43.76 -2.37 -7.76
N SER A 179 42.94 -1.31 -7.67
CA SER A 179 43.31 -0.03 -7.05
C SER A 179 42.67 0.14 -5.67
N ARG A 180 41.38 0.48 -5.63
CA ARG A 180 40.63 0.74 -4.39
C ARG A 180 40.33 -0.56 -3.64
N GLY A 181 40.07 -1.65 -4.36
CA GLY A 181 39.83 -2.99 -3.80
C GLY A 181 41.00 -3.61 -3.03
N GLN A 182 42.21 -3.05 -3.17
CA GLN A 182 43.37 -3.45 -2.36
C GLN A 182 43.46 -2.74 -1.00
N SER A 183 42.59 -1.75 -0.71
CA SER A 183 42.53 -1.09 0.59
C SER A 183 42.23 -2.07 1.74
N GLY A 184 42.75 -1.78 2.93
CA GLY A 184 42.49 -2.55 4.15
C GLY A 184 40.99 -2.64 4.46
N ASP A 185 40.25 -1.53 4.32
CA ASP A 185 38.83 -1.47 4.62
C ASP A 185 38.00 -2.37 3.70
N ILE A 186 38.30 -2.37 2.40
CA ILE A 186 37.61 -3.23 1.44
C ILE A 186 38.01 -4.70 1.64
N LYS A 187 39.25 -5.01 2.05
CA LYS A 187 39.64 -6.36 2.47
C LYS A 187 38.91 -6.83 3.73
N MET A 188 38.64 -5.93 4.69
CA MET A 188 37.78 -6.23 5.84
C MET A 188 36.33 -6.50 5.41
N LEU A 189 35.74 -5.65 4.55
CA LEU A 189 34.40 -5.87 4.00
C LEU A 189 34.30 -7.21 3.24
N LEU A 190 35.27 -7.54 2.39
CA LEU A 190 35.35 -8.83 1.68
C LEU A 190 35.46 -10.03 2.63
N THR A 191 36.07 -9.84 3.81
CA THR A 191 36.12 -10.87 4.85
C THR A 191 34.76 -11.03 5.53
N THR A 192 34.11 -9.92 5.92
CA THR A 192 32.73 -9.90 6.45
C THR A 192 31.72 -10.52 5.48
N LEU A 193 31.91 -10.36 4.17
CA LEU A 193 31.05 -10.96 3.14
C LEU A 193 31.22 -12.48 3.02
N ARG A 194 32.38 -13.02 3.39
CA ARG A 194 32.65 -14.46 3.46
C ARG A 194 32.10 -15.05 4.77
N SER A 195 32.56 -14.57 5.92
CA SER A 195 32.31 -15.20 7.24
C SER A 195 31.30 -14.49 8.16
N GLY A 196 30.88 -13.26 7.85
CA GLY A 196 29.93 -12.51 8.67
C GLY A 196 28.49 -13.03 8.59
N THR A 197 27.62 -12.58 9.51
CA THR A 197 26.20 -12.93 9.50
C THR A 197 25.48 -12.25 8.33
N ALA A 198 24.30 -12.73 7.94
CA ALA A 198 23.54 -12.15 6.83
C ALA A 198 23.17 -10.66 7.03
N ALA A 199 23.14 -10.14 8.26
CA ALA A 199 22.97 -8.69 8.51
C ALA A 199 24.26 -7.91 8.19
N ASP A 200 25.42 -8.46 8.58
CA ASP A 200 26.73 -7.89 8.28
C ASP A 200 27.01 -7.94 6.78
N LYS A 201 26.59 -9.01 6.09
CA LYS A 201 26.67 -9.12 4.62
C LYS A 201 25.83 -8.05 3.92
N ILE A 202 24.58 -7.82 4.34
CA ILE A 202 23.73 -6.73 3.80
C ILE A 202 24.39 -5.37 4.02
N SER A 203 24.97 -5.14 5.20
CA SER A 203 25.66 -3.89 5.54
C SER A 203 26.90 -3.69 4.67
N ALA A 204 27.74 -4.72 4.53
CA ALA A 204 28.94 -4.67 3.70
C ALA A 204 28.63 -4.52 2.20
N PHE A 205 27.58 -5.18 1.68
CA PHE A 205 27.09 -4.93 0.32
C PHE A 205 26.68 -3.47 0.13
N SER A 206 25.97 -2.89 1.10
CA SER A 206 25.51 -1.50 1.03
C SER A 206 26.67 -0.49 1.02
N VAL A 207 27.70 -0.71 1.84
CA VAL A 207 28.91 0.14 1.87
C VAL A 207 29.66 0.10 0.54
N MET A 208 29.88 -1.09 -0.05
CA MET A 208 30.55 -1.18 -1.36
C MET A 208 29.74 -0.53 -2.50
N ILE A 209 28.41 -0.69 -2.50
CA ILE A 209 27.55 -0.04 -3.50
C ILE A 209 27.60 1.49 -3.34
N GLY A 210 27.72 1.99 -2.11
CA GLY A 210 27.95 3.42 -1.83
C GLY A 210 29.34 3.91 -2.27
N ASP A 211 30.39 3.12 -2.08
CA ASP A 211 31.78 3.48 -2.41
C ASP A 211 32.02 3.61 -3.93
N ASN A 212 31.50 2.66 -4.72
CA ASN A 212 31.47 2.78 -6.18
C ASN A 212 30.34 1.91 -6.78
N PRO A 213 29.18 2.49 -7.14
CA PRO A 213 28.05 1.72 -7.68
C PRO A 213 28.32 1.18 -9.09
N THR A 214 29.25 1.78 -9.83
CA THR A 214 29.62 1.37 -11.19
C THR A 214 30.51 0.11 -11.22
N ALA A 215 31.42 -0.06 -10.27
CA ALA A 215 32.24 -1.27 -10.16
C ALA A 215 31.51 -2.40 -9.43
N ASN A 216 30.82 -2.10 -8.32
CA ASN A 216 30.28 -3.09 -7.39
C ASN A 216 28.91 -3.66 -7.80
N LEU A 217 28.68 -3.86 -9.11
CA LEU A 217 27.42 -4.39 -9.65
C LEU A 217 27.12 -5.81 -9.14
N ARG A 218 28.15 -6.64 -8.91
CA ARG A 218 28.01 -7.97 -8.28
C ARG A 218 27.40 -7.88 -6.87
N SER A 219 27.71 -6.81 -6.13
CA SER A 219 27.20 -6.57 -4.77
C SER A 219 25.71 -6.24 -4.78
N LEU A 220 25.26 -5.48 -5.79
CA LEU A 220 23.84 -5.20 -6.01
C LEU A 220 23.08 -6.47 -6.43
N ASP A 221 23.63 -7.28 -7.34
CA ASP A 221 23.04 -8.57 -7.70
C ASP A 221 22.97 -9.55 -6.52
N ALA A 222 24.00 -9.60 -5.66
CA ALA A 222 24.01 -10.42 -4.45
C ALA A 222 22.92 -9.99 -3.44
N LEU A 223 22.77 -8.68 -3.22
CA LEU A 223 21.77 -8.11 -2.32
C LEU A 223 20.33 -8.34 -2.85
N LEU A 224 20.13 -8.28 -4.18
CA LEU A 224 18.89 -8.69 -4.84
C LEU A 224 18.65 -10.20 -4.71
N GLY A 225 19.70 -11.02 -4.77
CA GLY A 225 19.64 -12.46 -4.47
C GLY A 225 19.14 -12.74 -3.06
N MET A 226 19.66 -12.02 -2.05
CA MET A 226 19.23 -12.16 -0.65
C MET A 226 17.78 -11.72 -0.39
N VAL A 227 17.23 -10.84 -1.23
CA VAL A 227 15.84 -10.37 -1.16
C VAL A 227 14.87 -11.29 -1.92
N THR A 228 15.31 -11.86 -3.04
CA THR A 228 14.52 -12.82 -3.84
C THR A 228 14.56 -14.26 -3.29
N ALA A 229 15.51 -14.57 -2.40
CA ALA A 229 15.61 -15.86 -1.74
C ALA A 229 14.38 -16.19 -0.87
N LYS A 230 13.70 -17.29 -1.20
CA LYS A 230 12.51 -17.79 -0.47
C LYS A 230 12.81 -18.26 0.97
N VAL A 231 14.09 -18.45 1.31
CA VAL A 231 14.56 -18.96 2.60
C VAL A 231 15.27 -17.82 3.34
N GLY A 232 14.84 -17.53 4.57
CA GLY A 232 15.44 -16.48 5.41
C GLY A 232 14.73 -15.12 5.37
N LYS A 233 13.40 -15.08 5.46
CA LYS A 233 12.57 -13.85 5.36
C LYS A 233 12.99 -12.65 6.25
N ARG A 234 13.72 -12.87 7.34
CA ARG A 234 14.33 -11.78 8.15
C ARG A 234 15.39 -11.00 7.36
N HIS A 235 16.16 -11.68 6.51
CA HIS A 235 17.18 -11.06 5.66
C HIS A 235 16.55 -10.33 4.48
N ALA A 236 15.45 -10.87 3.92
CA ALA A 236 14.65 -10.16 2.93
C ALA A 236 14.09 -8.84 3.48
N LEU A 237 13.58 -8.80 4.72
CA LEU A 237 13.12 -7.55 5.38
C LEU A 237 14.23 -6.48 5.49
N ALA A 238 15.45 -6.88 5.84
CA ALA A 238 16.59 -5.98 5.95
C ALA A 238 17.14 -5.54 4.58
N GLY A 239 17.27 -6.48 3.63
CA GLY A 239 17.72 -6.20 2.27
C GLY A 239 16.74 -5.33 1.49
N LEU A 240 15.43 -5.47 1.71
CA LEU A 240 14.41 -4.58 1.15
C LEU A 240 14.59 -3.13 1.61
N GLU A 241 14.95 -2.91 2.88
CA GLU A 241 15.20 -1.58 3.44
C GLU A 241 16.51 -0.99 2.90
N ALA A 242 17.59 -1.76 2.91
CA ALA A 242 18.89 -1.37 2.39
C ALA A 242 18.82 -1.01 0.90
N LEU A 243 18.18 -1.83 0.07
CA LEU A 243 17.97 -1.52 -1.35
C LEU A 243 17.12 -0.26 -1.54
N LYS A 244 16.07 -0.04 -0.74
CA LYS A 244 15.27 1.20 -0.79
C LYS A 244 16.14 2.42 -0.49
N GLU A 245 16.99 2.36 0.53
CA GLU A 245 17.93 3.44 0.87
C GLU A 245 18.95 3.68 -0.25
N LEU A 246 19.59 2.63 -0.78
CA LEU A 246 20.54 2.75 -1.91
C LEU A 246 19.88 3.33 -3.17
N PHE A 247 18.68 2.84 -3.54
CA PHE A 247 17.96 3.34 -4.70
C PHE A 247 17.53 4.80 -4.55
N VAL A 248 17.09 5.23 -3.37
CA VAL A 248 16.66 6.62 -3.13
C VAL A 248 17.83 7.60 -2.97
N SER A 249 18.96 7.17 -2.37
CA SER A 249 20.07 8.06 -2.02
C SER A 249 21.17 8.19 -3.08
N SER A 250 21.61 7.10 -3.70
CA SER A 250 22.82 7.09 -4.54
C SER A 250 22.60 6.56 -5.97
N LEU A 251 21.66 5.64 -6.18
CA LEU A 251 21.52 4.98 -7.49
C LEU A 251 20.58 5.72 -8.46
N LEU A 252 19.40 6.20 -8.02
CA LEU A 252 18.40 6.79 -8.93
C LEU A 252 18.51 8.32 -9.06
N PRO A 253 18.66 8.87 -10.28
CA PRO A 253 18.57 10.29 -10.54
C PRO A 253 17.11 10.76 -10.51
N ASP A 254 16.88 12.08 -10.52
CA ASP A 254 15.53 12.68 -10.56
C ASP A 254 14.84 12.59 -11.93
N ARG A 255 15.51 11.97 -12.92
CA ARG A 255 14.97 11.65 -14.24
C ARG A 255 14.73 10.14 -14.38
N LYS A 256 13.78 9.76 -15.22
CA LYS A 256 13.54 8.35 -15.57
C LYS A 256 14.77 7.74 -16.28
N LEU A 257 15.01 6.45 -16.05
CA LEU A 257 16.18 5.74 -16.56
C LEU A 257 16.05 5.46 -18.07
N LYS A 258 17.11 5.71 -18.85
CA LYS A 258 17.16 5.47 -20.31
C LYS A 258 17.79 4.12 -20.61
N THR A 259 17.24 3.38 -21.59
CA THR A 259 17.95 2.24 -22.21
C THR A 259 18.91 2.72 -23.29
N LEU A 260 19.87 1.90 -23.71
CA LEU A 260 20.79 2.20 -24.82
C LEU A 260 20.01 2.55 -26.11
N PHE A 261 18.94 1.81 -26.40
CA PHE A 261 18.06 2.04 -27.56
C PHE A 261 17.47 3.47 -27.63
N GLN A 262 17.36 4.16 -26.48
CA GLN A 262 16.83 5.52 -26.34
C GLN A 262 17.90 6.62 -26.40
N ARG A 263 19.16 6.28 -26.70
CA ARG A 263 20.31 7.21 -26.68
C ARG A 263 20.98 7.30 -28.07
N PRO A 264 21.59 8.43 -28.44
CA PRO A 264 22.21 8.62 -29.75
C PRO A 264 23.56 7.89 -29.86
N ILE A 265 23.52 6.56 -29.93
CA ILE A 265 24.70 5.66 -29.99
C ILE A 265 25.62 5.95 -31.19
N ASP A 266 25.06 6.40 -32.31
CA ASP A 266 25.83 6.76 -33.53
C ASP A 266 26.75 7.97 -33.33
N HIS A 267 26.54 8.77 -32.28
CA HIS A 267 27.34 9.97 -31.99
C HIS A 267 28.41 9.75 -30.90
N ILE A 268 28.72 8.50 -30.52
CA ILE A 268 29.77 8.20 -29.55
C ILE A 268 31.12 8.08 -30.27
N PRO A 269 32.06 9.03 -30.12
CA PRO A 269 33.40 8.92 -30.67
C PRO A 269 34.23 7.87 -29.92
N ASP A 270 35.21 7.28 -30.58
CA ASP A 270 36.15 6.30 -30.01
C ASP A 270 37.29 6.97 -29.19
N THR A 271 36.93 8.00 -28.41
CA THR A 271 37.82 8.69 -27.46
C THR A 271 37.63 8.16 -26.04
N LYS A 272 38.57 8.46 -25.15
CA LYS A 272 38.49 8.15 -23.70
C LYS A 272 37.14 8.55 -23.09
N ASP A 273 36.66 9.74 -23.45
CA ASP A 273 35.44 10.32 -22.89
C ASP A 273 34.20 9.69 -23.51
N GLY A 274 34.23 9.35 -24.81
CA GLY A 274 33.19 8.56 -25.47
C GLY A 274 33.08 7.12 -24.94
N TYR A 275 34.19 6.45 -24.64
CA TYR A 275 34.17 5.14 -23.97
C TYR A 275 33.67 5.23 -22.52
N SER A 276 34.08 6.27 -21.78
CA SER A 276 33.58 6.50 -20.42
C SER A 276 32.08 6.81 -20.41
N LEU A 277 31.59 7.54 -21.42
CA LEU A 277 30.17 7.79 -21.63
C LEU A 277 29.39 6.50 -21.96
N LEU A 278 29.91 5.66 -22.87
CA LEU A 278 29.32 4.37 -23.21
C LEU A 278 29.26 3.42 -21.99
N LEU A 279 30.29 3.43 -21.14
CA LEU A 279 30.33 2.70 -19.87
C LEU A 279 29.16 3.12 -18.96
N PHE A 280 28.95 4.43 -18.74
CA PHE A 280 27.82 4.92 -17.93
C PHE A 280 26.46 4.62 -18.58
N TRP A 281 26.36 4.68 -19.92
CA TRP A 281 25.13 4.35 -20.64
C TRP A 281 24.75 2.87 -20.52
N TYR A 282 25.72 1.96 -20.64
CA TYR A 282 25.51 0.53 -20.43
C TYR A 282 25.21 0.21 -18.95
N TRP A 283 25.89 0.88 -18.02
CA TRP A 283 25.60 0.73 -16.59
C TRP A 283 24.20 1.21 -16.22
N GLU A 284 23.69 2.30 -16.81
CA GLU A 284 22.32 2.77 -16.57
C GLU A 284 21.25 1.75 -17.02
N GLU A 285 21.48 1.06 -18.14
CA GLU A 285 20.61 -0.05 -18.56
C GLU A 285 20.71 -1.25 -17.59
N CYS A 286 21.94 -1.57 -17.15
CA CYS A 286 22.17 -2.59 -16.12
C CYS A 286 21.50 -2.27 -14.78
N LEU A 287 21.46 -1.00 -14.37
CA LEU A 287 20.71 -0.54 -13.20
C LEU A 287 19.20 -0.71 -13.42
N LYS A 288 18.69 -0.30 -14.59
CA LYS A 288 17.26 -0.38 -14.91
C LYS A 288 16.72 -1.82 -14.85
N GLN A 289 17.46 -2.79 -15.40
CA GLN A 289 17.12 -4.22 -15.30
C GLN A 289 17.09 -4.72 -13.84
N ARG A 290 17.98 -4.22 -12.98
CA ARG A 290 18.08 -4.60 -11.56
C ARG A 290 17.01 -3.95 -10.70
N TYR A 291 16.65 -2.71 -11.01
CA TYR A 291 15.49 -2.03 -10.41
C TYR A 291 14.17 -2.73 -10.80
N GLU A 292 14.05 -3.23 -12.03
CA GLU A 292 12.88 -4.03 -12.42
C GLU A 292 12.79 -5.34 -11.62
N ARG A 293 13.90 -6.07 -11.45
CA ARG A 293 13.98 -7.25 -10.57
C ARG A 293 13.61 -6.92 -9.13
N TYR A 294 14.01 -5.74 -8.63
CA TYR A 294 13.65 -5.26 -7.30
C TYR A 294 12.14 -4.99 -7.16
N ILE A 295 11.50 -4.40 -8.17
CA ILE A 295 10.04 -4.22 -8.18
C ILE A 295 9.32 -5.58 -8.23
N ALA A 296 9.78 -6.53 -9.05
CA ALA A 296 9.24 -7.89 -9.05
C ALA A 296 9.37 -8.57 -7.67
N ALA A 297 10.48 -8.34 -6.96
CA ALA A 297 10.68 -8.84 -5.60
C ALA A 297 9.77 -8.16 -4.57
N LEU A 298 9.51 -6.85 -4.71
CA LEU A 298 8.53 -6.11 -3.90
C LEU A 298 7.09 -6.60 -4.15
N GLU A 299 6.72 -6.80 -5.42
CA GLU A 299 5.44 -7.37 -5.82
C GLU A 299 5.22 -8.74 -5.17
N GLU A 300 6.22 -9.61 -5.16
CA GLU A 300 6.13 -10.94 -4.53
C GLU A 300 6.14 -10.87 -2.99
N ALA A 301 7.02 -10.06 -2.39
CA ALA A 301 7.06 -9.82 -0.94
C ALA A 301 5.72 -9.28 -0.42
N SER A 302 5.02 -8.47 -1.22
CA SER A 302 3.69 -7.95 -0.89
C SER A 302 2.58 -9.03 -0.87
N LYS A 303 2.80 -10.20 -1.50
CA LYS A 303 1.87 -11.34 -1.53
C LYS A 303 2.14 -12.36 -0.42
N ASP A 304 3.28 -12.26 0.27
CA ASP A 304 3.70 -13.22 1.30
C ASP A 304 2.67 -13.37 2.44
N VAL A 305 2.66 -14.52 3.11
CA VAL A 305 1.79 -14.82 4.26
C VAL A 305 2.10 -13.90 5.47
N LEU A 306 3.34 -13.42 5.60
CA LEU A 306 3.78 -12.56 6.71
C LEU A 306 3.38 -11.10 6.51
N ASP A 307 2.46 -10.61 7.35
CA ASP A 307 1.96 -9.22 7.27
C ASP A 307 3.05 -8.17 7.52
N ILE A 308 4.08 -8.50 8.31
CA ILE A 308 5.24 -7.62 8.52
C ILE A 308 5.99 -7.39 7.19
N LEU A 309 6.07 -8.41 6.33
CA LEU A 309 6.70 -8.31 5.01
C LEU A 309 5.79 -7.56 4.02
N LYS A 310 4.47 -7.78 4.07
CA LYS A 310 3.49 -6.98 3.31
C LYS A 310 3.54 -5.50 3.66
N ASP A 311 3.46 -5.17 4.96
CA ASP A 311 3.49 -3.79 5.47
C ASP A 311 4.82 -3.10 5.13
N LYS A 312 5.95 -3.83 5.20
CA LYS A 312 7.27 -3.31 4.78
C LYS A 312 7.33 -3.05 3.28
N ALA A 313 6.90 -4.01 2.45
CA ALA A 313 6.89 -3.87 0.99
C ALA A 313 6.00 -2.71 0.54
N LEU A 314 4.79 -2.58 1.12
CA LEU A 314 3.88 -1.45 0.88
C LEU A 314 4.52 -0.11 1.23
N LYS A 315 5.13 0.01 2.42
CA LYS A 315 5.84 1.23 2.83
C LYS A 315 6.99 1.57 1.89
N THR A 316 7.73 0.57 1.42
CA THR A 316 8.82 0.76 0.43
C THR A 316 8.28 1.23 -0.92
N VAL A 317 7.23 0.61 -1.47
CA VAL A 317 6.58 1.02 -2.74
C VAL A 317 6.09 2.47 -2.65
N TYR A 318 5.46 2.87 -1.54
CA TYR A 318 5.06 4.26 -1.28
C TYR A 318 6.26 5.22 -1.24
N VAL A 319 7.38 4.86 -0.59
CA VAL A 319 8.59 5.71 -0.54
C VAL A 319 9.23 5.87 -1.92
N LEU A 320 9.27 4.81 -2.74
CA LEU A 320 9.76 4.87 -4.11
C LEU A 320 8.89 5.79 -4.97
N LEU A 321 7.55 5.62 -4.93
CA LEU A 321 6.60 6.51 -5.62
C LEU A 321 6.72 7.97 -5.18
N LYS A 322 6.97 8.23 -3.88
CA LYS A 322 7.14 9.59 -3.37
C LYS A 322 8.44 10.24 -3.86
N CYS A 323 9.56 9.52 -3.81
CA CYS A 323 10.88 10.11 -3.98
C CYS A 323 11.45 10.01 -5.39
N LYS A 324 11.27 8.87 -6.08
CA LYS A 324 11.90 8.53 -7.36
C LYS A 324 10.97 7.63 -8.20
N PRO A 325 9.95 8.18 -8.90
CA PRO A 325 8.93 7.41 -9.60
C PRO A 325 9.42 6.79 -10.94
N GLU A 326 10.52 6.05 -10.92
CA GLU A 326 10.89 5.14 -12.01
C GLU A 326 9.93 3.93 -12.00
N GLN A 327 9.49 3.48 -13.19
CA GLN A 327 8.40 2.50 -13.34
C GLN A 327 7.09 2.82 -12.58
N GLU A 328 6.81 4.11 -12.34
CA GLU A 328 5.61 4.69 -11.71
C GLU A 328 4.33 3.85 -11.80
N ARG A 329 3.85 3.52 -13.01
CA ARG A 329 2.62 2.75 -13.22
C ARG A 329 2.66 1.37 -12.56
N ARG A 330 3.80 0.68 -12.59
CA ARG A 330 3.97 -0.66 -12.01
C ARG A 330 3.95 -0.59 -10.48
N LEU A 331 4.67 0.37 -9.90
CA LEU A 331 4.63 0.64 -8.45
C LEU A 331 3.23 1.03 -7.98
N LEU A 332 2.54 1.90 -8.73
CA LEU A 332 1.18 2.34 -8.42
C LEU A 332 0.19 1.18 -8.52
N ALA A 333 0.22 0.39 -9.58
CA ALA A 333 -0.60 -0.81 -9.73
C ALA A 333 -0.33 -1.80 -8.58
N ALA A 334 0.93 -2.03 -8.19
CA ALA A 334 1.28 -2.90 -7.07
C ALA A 334 0.68 -2.41 -5.73
N LEU A 335 0.60 -1.10 -5.51
CA LEU A 335 -0.02 -0.48 -4.33
C LEU A 335 -1.56 -0.54 -4.39
N VAL A 336 -2.18 -0.14 -5.51
CA VAL A 336 -3.63 -0.19 -5.75
C VAL A 336 -4.17 -1.62 -5.62
N ASN A 337 -3.44 -2.61 -6.14
CA ASN A 337 -3.79 -4.03 -6.02
C ASN A 337 -3.97 -4.51 -4.57
N LYS A 338 -3.43 -3.80 -3.56
CA LYS A 338 -3.58 -4.17 -2.13
C LYS A 338 -4.82 -3.62 -1.46
N LEU A 339 -5.58 -2.73 -2.09
CA LEU A 339 -6.95 -2.42 -1.67
C LEU A 339 -7.85 -3.68 -1.68
N GLY A 340 -7.47 -4.70 -2.47
CA GLY A 340 -8.12 -6.01 -2.51
C GLY A 340 -7.50 -7.10 -1.60
N ASP A 341 -6.58 -6.79 -0.69
CA ASP A 341 -5.97 -7.82 0.16
C ASP A 341 -7.00 -8.46 1.12
N PRO A 342 -7.03 -9.80 1.28
CA PRO A 342 -7.97 -10.46 2.18
C PRO A 342 -7.84 -10.03 3.65
N LYS A 343 -6.71 -9.43 4.09
CA LYS A 343 -6.57 -8.87 5.44
C LYS A 343 -6.86 -7.37 5.48
N ASN A 344 -7.86 -6.97 6.27
CA ASN A 344 -8.30 -5.57 6.37
C ASN A 344 -7.16 -4.60 6.69
N LYS A 345 -6.26 -4.95 7.62
CA LYS A 345 -5.09 -4.12 7.97
C LYS A 345 -4.24 -3.77 6.75
N VAL A 346 -4.01 -4.72 5.84
CA VAL A 346 -3.17 -4.52 4.64
C VAL A 346 -3.87 -3.61 3.63
N ALA A 347 -5.19 -3.80 3.43
CA ALA A 347 -5.99 -2.92 2.58
C ALA A 347 -6.08 -1.49 3.13
N SER A 348 -6.28 -1.31 4.44
CA SER A 348 -6.27 0.01 5.09
C SER A 348 -4.87 0.65 5.09
N ASN A 349 -3.79 -0.13 5.17
CA ASN A 349 -2.43 0.38 4.99
C ASN A 349 -2.20 0.87 3.54
N ALA A 350 -2.75 0.19 2.53
CA ALA A 350 -2.71 0.65 1.14
C ALA A 350 -3.51 1.94 0.93
N ASP A 351 -4.74 2.03 1.47
CA ASP A 351 -5.57 3.25 1.48
C ASP A 351 -4.84 4.43 2.14
N TYR A 352 -4.23 4.22 3.32
CA TYR A 352 -3.42 5.23 4.00
C TYR A 352 -2.21 5.68 3.16
N HIS A 353 -1.49 4.75 2.53
CA HIS A 353 -0.34 5.06 1.69
C HIS A 353 -0.72 5.82 0.40
N LEU A 354 -1.83 5.45 -0.25
CA LEU A 354 -2.36 6.18 -1.41
C LEU A 354 -2.87 7.58 -1.03
N SER A 355 -3.62 7.68 0.08
CA SER A 355 -4.11 8.96 0.62
C SER A 355 -2.96 9.90 0.99
N LYS A 356 -1.86 9.36 1.52
CA LYS A 356 -0.64 10.13 1.80
C LYS A 356 0.11 10.53 0.53
N LEU A 357 0.20 9.64 -0.46
CA LEU A 357 0.79 9.94 -1.77
C LEU A 357 0.06 11.10 -2.48
N LEU A 358 -1.27 11.13 -2.42
CA LEU A 358 -2.08 12.23 -2.98
C LEU A 358 -2.03 13.54 -2.17
N ALA A 359 -1.61 13.49 -0.91
CA ALA A 359 -1.33 14.67 -0.10
C ALA A 359 0.07 15.24 -0.39
N ASP A 360 1.05 14.37 -0.62
CA ASP A 360 2.42 14.74 -1.01
C ASP A 360 2.49 15.22 -2.47
N HIS A 361 1.77 14.58 -3.40
CA HIS A 361 1.83 14.84 -4.85
C HIS A 361 0.43 15.09 -5.47
N PRO A 362 -0.14 16.30 -5.34
CA PRO A 362 -1.49 16.61 -5.81
C PRO A 362 -1.73 16.42 -7.31
N ASN A 363 -0.68 16.51 -8.15
CA ASN A 363 -0.77 16.35 -9.60
C ASN A 363 -0.98 14.88 -10.02
N MET A 364 -0.71 13.91 -9.15
CA MET A 364 -0.84 12.47 -9.45
C MET A 364 -2.30 11.97 -9.41
N LYS A 365 -3.25 12.81 -8.95
CA LYS A 365 -4.66 12.42 -8.72
C LYS A 365 -5.31 11.71 -9.90
N ALA A 366 -5.20 12.25 -11.11
CA ALA A 366 -5.79 11.63 -12.31
C ALA A 366 -5.26 10.21 -12.55
N VAL A 367 -3.94 10.04 -12.57
CA VAL A 367 -3.26 8.75 -12.77
C VAL A 367 -3.64 7.71 -11.70
N VAL A 368 -3.77 8.14 -10.44
CA VAL A 368 -4.23 7.27 -9.34
C VAL A 368 -5.70 6.86 -9.51
N ILE A 369 -6.56 7.77 -9.98
CA ILE A 369 -7.97 7.47 -10.26
C ILE A 369 -8.10 6.52 -11.44
N ASP A 370 -7.33 6.70 -12.51
CA ASP A 370 -7.37 5.82 -13.69
C ASP A 370 -6.83 4.40 -13.42
N GLU A 371 -5.84 4.23 -12.54
CA GLU A 371 -5.37 2.90 -12.12
C GLU A 371 -6.32 2.24 -11.10
N VAL A 372 -7.05 3.01 -10.28
CA VAL A 372 -8.13 2.49 -9.40
C VAL A 372 -9.39 2.14 -10.21
N ASP A 373 -9.71 2.89 -11.26
CA ASP A 373 -10.72 2.55 -12.27
C ASP A 373 -10.37 1.21 -12.95
N SER A 374 -9.13 1.11 -13.44
CA SER A 374 -8.55 -0.13 -13.99
C SER A 374 -8.44 -1.29 -13.00
N PHE A 375 -8.64 -1.05 -11.70
CA PHE A 375 -8.76 -2.07 -10.66
C PHE A 375 -10.23 -2.46 -10.42
N LEU A 376 -11.12 -1.48 -10.30
CA LEU A 376 -12.55 -1.66 -9.97
C LEU A 376 -13.33 -2.49 -11.00
N PHE A 377 -13.03 -2.32 -12.29
CA PHE A 377 -13.72 -3.02 -13.39
C PHE A 377 -13.09 -4.36 -13.80
N ARG A 378 -12.21 -4.94 -12.97
CA ARG A 378 -11.65 -6.26 -13.25
C ARG A 378 -12.68 -7.37 -13.03
N PRO A 379 -12.71 -8.40 -13.89
CA PRO A 379 -13.64 -9.53 -13.73
C PRO A 379 -13.40 -10.23 -12.38
N HIS A 380 -14.49 -10.65 -11.75
CA HIS A 380 -14.52 -11.36 -10.46
C HIS A 380 -13.89 -10.60 -9.26
N LEU A 381 -13.81 -9.27 -9.30
CA LEU A 381 -13.37 -8.48 -8.14
C LEU A 381 -14.36 -8.59 -6.97
N VAL A 382 -13.84 -9.03 -5.82
CA VAL A 382 -14.60 -9.21 -4.57
C VAL A 382 -15.25 -7.90 -4.09
N LEU A 383 -16.52 -7.94 -3.66
CA LEU A 383 -17.28 -6.77 -3.18
C LEU A 383 -16.53 -5.94 -2.11
N ARG A 384 -15.84 -6.59 -1.16
CA ARG A 384 -15.02 -5.93 -0.14
C ARG A 384 -13.82 -5.16 -0.72
N ALA A 385 -13.27 -5.59 -1.86
CA ALA A 385 -12.25 -4.86 -2.59
C ALA A 385 -12.85 -3.66 -3.35
N LYS A 386 -14.03 -3.83 -3.97
CA LYS A 386 -14.83 -2.71 -4.53
C LYS A 386 -15.09 -1.65 -3.43
N TYR A 387 -15.44 -2.07 -2.21
CA TYR A 387 -15.69 -1.18 -1.04
C TYR A 387 -14.46 -0.39 -0.59
N HIS A 388 -13.30 -1.04 -0.39
CA HIS A 388 -12.07 -0.34 0.00
C HIS A 388 -11.63 0.69 -1.07
N ALA A 389 -11.71 0.34 -2.35
CA ALA A 389 -11.40 1.27 -3.44
C ALA A 389 -12.39 2.45 -3.53
N VAL A 390 -13.70 2.22 -3.40
CA VAL A 390 -14.69 3.32 -3.37
C VAL A 390 -14.49 4.24 -2.16
N ASN A 391 -14.19 3.68 -0.98
CA ASN A 391 -13.87 4.48 0.21
C ASN A 391 -12.64 5.37 -0.02
N PHE A 392 -11.54 4.82 -0.55
CA PHE A 392 -10.36 5.60 -0.92
C PHE A 392 -10.72 6.75 -1.87
N LEU A 393 -11.40 6.46 -2.99
CA LEU A 393 -11.83 7.49 -3.95
C LEU A 393 -12.69 8.58 -3.27
N SER A 394 -13.59 8.20 -2.37
CA SER A 394 -14.47 9.13 -1.65
C SER A 394 -13.75 10.05 -0.66
N GLN A 395 -12.51 9.69 -0.27
CA GLN A 395 -11.67 10.46 0.64
C GLN A 395 -10.82 11.52 -0.07
N ILE A 396 -10.63 11.42 -1.39
CA ILE A 396 -9.78 12.30 -2.20
C ILE A 396 -10.17 13.78 -2.01
N ARG A 397 -9.17 14.62 -1.76
CA ARG A 397 -9.32 16.07 -1.60
C ARG A 397 -9.42 16.76 -2.96
N LEU A 398 -10.64 17.13 -3.33
CA LEU A 398 -10.95 17.93 -4.53
C LEU A 398 -10.80 19.43 -4.27
N SER A 399 -10.70 20.21 -5.35
CA SER A 399 -10.44 21.65 -5.33
C SER A 399 -10.86 22.28 -6.66
N HIS A 400 -11.43 23.49 -6.65
CA HIS A 400 -11.84 24.18 -7.89
C HIS A 400 -10.68 24.77 -8.73
N ARG A 401 -9.42 24.66 -8.27
CA ARG A 401 -8.24 25.19 -8.98
C ARG A 401 -7.60 24.13 -9.88
N GLY A 402 -7.08 24.58 -11.03
CA GLY A 402 -6.35 23.73 -11.97
C GLY A 402 -7.22 22.63 -12.56
N ASP A 403 -6.69 21.42 -12.66
CA ASP A 403 -7.37 20.26 -13.27
C ASP A 403 -8.48 19.63 -12.39
N GLY A 404 -8.71 20.20 -11.19
CA GLY A 404 -9.64 19.67 -10.20
C GLY A 404 -11.08 19.43 -10.67
N PRO A 405 -11.69 20.29 -11.53
CA PRO A 405 -13.03 20.03 -12.09
C PRO A 405 -13.08 18.79 -13.00
N LYS A 406 -12.05 18.55 -13.82
CA LYS A 406 -11.96 17.34 -14.66
C LYS A 406 -11.78 16.08 -13.83
N VAL A 407 -10.94 16.17 -12.78
CA VAL A 407 -10.77 15.11 -11.78
C VAL A 407 -12.10 14.81 -11.06
N ALA A 408 -12.91 15.83 -10.74
CA ALA A 408 -14.23 15.65 -10.16
C ALA A 408 -15.22 14.97 -11.12
N LYS A 409 -15.25 15.37 -12.40
CA LYS A 409 -16.05 14.73 -13.45
C LYS A 409 -15.68 13.25 -13.60
N ARG A 410 -14.39 12.96 -13.79
CA ARG A 410 -13.86 11.60 -13.95
C ARG A 410 -14.22 10.68 -12.76
N LEU A 411 -14.20 11.19 -11.52
CA LEU A 411 -14.66 10.43 -10.35
C LEU A 411 -16.15 10.08 -10.43
N ILE A 412 -16.99 11.01 -10.87
CA ILE A 412 -18.44 10.80 -10.99
C ILE A 412 -18.75 9.79 -12.11
N ASP A 413 -18.04 9.87 -13.23
CA ASP A 413 -18.12 8.89 -14.33
C ASP A 413 -17.80 7.47 -13.82
N VAL A 414 -16.69 7.32 -13.08
CA VAL A 414 -16.27 6.05 -12.47
C VAL A 414 -17.30 5.55 -11.46
N TYR A 415 -17.82 6.42 -10.58
CA TYR A 415 -18.86 6.04 -9.61
C TYR A 415 -20.15 5.57 -10.30
N PHE A 416 -20.64 6.27 -11.33
CA PHE A 416 -21.85 5.88 -12.03
C PHE A 416 -21.66 4.68 -12.97
N ALA A 417 -20.47 4.50 -13.56
CA ALA A 417 -20.15 3.28 -14.31
C ALA A 417 -20.15 2.05 -13.39
N LEU A 418 -19.53 2.15 -12.20
CA LEU A 418 -19.51 1.06 -11.22
C LEU A 418 -20.91 0.81 -10.68
N PHE A 419 -21.69 1.87 -10.48
CA PHE A 419 -23.08 1.77 -10.09
C PHE A 419 -23.96 1.05 -11.13
N LYS A 420 -23.80 1.35 -12.43
CA LYS A 420 -24.50 0.65 -13.52
C LYS A 420 -24.16 -0.85 -13.51
N VAL A 421 -22.87 -1.20 -13.38
CA VAL A 421 -22.42 -2.59 -13.27
C VAL A 421 -23.06 -3.30 -12.07
N LEU A 422 -23.07 -2.69 -10.89
CA LEU A 422 -23.67 -3.28 -9.69
C LEU A 422 -25.19 -3.51 -9.83
N ILE A 423 -25.92 -2.62 -10.53
CA ILE A 423 -27.33 -2.85 -10.87
C ILE A 423 -27.51 -4.03 -11.85
N SER A 424 -26.68 -4.13 -12.89
CA SER A 424 -26.77 -5.24 -13.85
C SER A 424 -26.42 -6.59 -13.19
N GLU A 425 -25.33 -6.66 -12.42
CA GLU A 425 -24.93 -7.83 -11.61
C GLU A 425 -26.11 -8.30 -10.72
N ALA A 426 -26.83 -7.36 -10.07
CA ALA A 426 -27.98 -7.66 -9.22
C ALA A 426 -29.31 -7.93 -9.98
N GLY A 427 -29.37 -7.62 -11.27
CA GLY A 427 -30.51 -7.87 -12.16
C GLY A 427 -30.48 -9.27 -12.76
N GLU A 428 -29.35 -9.65 -13.36
CA GLU A 428 -29.16 -10.91 -14.09
C GLU A 428 -29.30 -12.15 -13.18
N GLY A 429 -28.89 -12.02 -11.91
CA GLY A 429 -29.10 -13.05 -10.89
C GLY A 429 -30.57 -13.40 -10.63
N ARG A 430 -31.53 -12.54 -11.01
CA ARG A 430 -32.97 -12.82 -10.88
C ARG A 430 -33.56 -13.59 -12.06
N THR A 431 -32.91 -13.55 -13.22
CA THR A 431 -33.37 -14.23 -14.44
C THR A 431 -32.93 -15.69 -14.52
N MET A 432 -31.80 -16.06 -13.90
CA MET A 432 -31.33 -17.45 -13.91
C MET A 432 -32.14 -18.36 -12.97
N ASN A 433 -32.49 -17.89 -11.77
CA ASN A 433 -33.25 -18.66 -10.76
C ASN A 433 -34.77 -18.81 -11.07
N LYS A 434 -35.19 -18.70 -12.34
CA LYS A 434 -36.60 -18.83 -12.76
C LYS A 434 -36.84 -19.80 -13.92
N LYS A 435 -35.88 -20.67 -14.23
CA LYS A 435 -35.99 -21.70 -15.29
C LYS A 435 -35.57 -23.10 -14.82
N SER A 436 -36.00 -23.52 -13.63
CA SER A 436 -35.72 -24.88 -13.11
C SER A 436 -36.73 -25.36 -12.05
N GLU A 437 -38.03 -25.23 -12.31
CA GLU A 437 -39.06 -25.98 -11.58
C GLU A 437 -39.84 -26.86 -12.56
N GLY A 438 -39.84 -28.18 -12.32
CA GLY A 438 -40.34 -29.18 -13.27
C GLY A 438 -40.20 -30.60 -12.73
N HIS A 439 -41.10 -30.96 -11.81
CA HIS A 439 -41.41 -32.31 -11.31
C HIS A 439 -40.26 -33.30 -11.03
N LYS A 440 -40.06 -33.62 -9.75
CA LYS A 440 -40.36 -34.98 -9.24
C LYS A 440 -40.41 -35.02 -7.71
N GLU A 441 -41.34 -35.81 -7.19
CA GLU A 441 -41.42 -36.17 -5.76
C GLU A 441 -40.66 -37.47 -5.48
N VAL A 442 -40.48 -37.74 -4.17
CA VAL A 442 -40.65 -39.03 -3.45
C VAL A 442 -39.49 -39.36 -2.49
N SER A 443 -39.82 -39.29 -1.19
CA SER A 443 -39.24 -39.97 0.01
C SER A 443 -37.74 -39.88 0.34
N GLY A 444 -37.42 -39.82 1.65
CA GLY A 444 -36.05 -39.93 2.15
C GLY A 444 -35.78 -39.28 3.52
N THR A 445 -36.25 -39.87 4.62
CA THR A 445 -36.09 -39.33 5.98
C THR A 445 -34.70 -39.60 6.58
N SER A 446 -34.00 -38.60 7.13
CA SER A 446 -33.20 -38.70 8.39
C SER A 446 -32.47 -37.41 8.86
N LYS A 447 -32.98 -36.85 9.97
CA LYS A 447 -32.30 -36.16 11.09
C LYS A 447 -31.04 -35.27 10.93
N ASP A 448 -31.22 -34.04 11.39
CA ASP A 448 -30.39 -33.31 12.36
C ASP A 448 -28.89 -33.10 12.09
N LYS A 449 -28.58 -32.02 11.36
CA LYS A 449 -27.54 -31.07 11.79
C LYS A 449 -28.10 -29.64 11.73
N LYS A 450 -27.85 -28.86 12.78
CA LYS A 450 -28.08 -27.41 12.77
C LYS A 450 -27.02 -26.72 11.92
N GLU A 451 -27.22 -26.70 10.61
CA GLU A 451 -26.53 -25.72 9.78
C GLU A 451 -27.14 -24.34 10.06
N LYS A 452 -26.24 -23.35 10.16
CA LYS A 452 -26.58 -21.98 10.53
C LYS A 452 -26.96 -21.23 9.25
N ASP A 453 -28.06 -20.47 9.29
CA ASP A 453 -28.57 -19.76 8.11
C ASP A 453 -27.47 -19.05 7.31
N SER A 454 -27.32 -19.47 6.06
CA SER A 454 -26.46 -18.88 5.03
C SER A 454 -27.30 -18.36 3.85
N SER A 455 -28.59 -18.14 4.13
CA SER A 455 -29.69 -17.79 3.23
C SER A 455 -29.99 -16.27 3.20
N GLU A 456 -29.16 -15.43 3.84
CA GLU A 456 -29.28 -13.97 3.85
C GLU A 456 -28.97 -13.34 2.47
N SER A 457 -29.92 -13.49 1.56
CA SER A 457 -30.21 -12.63 0.41
C SER A 457 -29.01 -11.96 -0.28
N HIS A 458 -28.44 -12.65 -1.28
CA HIS A 458 -27.47 -12.11 -2.27
C HIS A 458 -28.02 -10.98 -3.17
N VAL A 459 -29.13 -10.34 -2.77
CA VAL A 459 -29.84 -9.23 -3.43
C VAL A 459 -29.75 -7.94 -2.60
N GLU A 460 -29.30 -8.01 -1.34
CA GLU A 460 -28.73 -6.87 -0.64
C GLU A 460 -27.37 -6.53 -1.29
N MET A 461 -27.39 -5.74 -2.37
CA MET A 461 -26.21 -5.00 -2.80
C MET A 461 -25.63 -4.27 -1.59
N ASP A 462 -24.38 -4.59 -1.25
CA ASP A 462 -23.71 -4.21 -0.01
C ASP A 462 -24.03 -2.74 0.36
N SER A 463 -24.95 -2.54 1.32
CA SER A 463 -25.59 -1.23 1.53
C SER A 463 -24.59 -0.14 1.93
N ARG A 464 -23.44 -0.59 2.46
CA ARG A 464 -22.24 0.18 2.77
C ARG A 464 -21.53 0.66 1.50
N LEU A 465 -21.39 -0.19 0.47
CA LEU A 465 -20.83 0.17 -0.84
C LEU A 465 -21.71 1.19 -1.57
N LEU A 466 -23.04 0.98 -1.57
CA LEU A 466 -23.99 1.93 -2.15
C LEU A 466 -23.96 3.28 -1.43
N SER A 467 -23.91 3.26 -0.10
CA SER A 467 -23.72 4.45 0.74
C SER A 467 -22.40 5.17 0.44
N ALA A 468 -21.30 4.43 0.26
CA ALA A 468 -19.99 5.00 -0.04
C ALA A 468 -19.97 5.66 -1.43
N LEU A 469 -20.51 4.99 -2.46
CA LEU A 469 -20.68 5.54 -3.81
C LEU A 469 -21.47 6.86 -3.79
N LEU A 470 -22.65 6.87 -3.16
CA LEU A 470 -23.48 8.08 -3.08
C LEU A 470 -22.86 9.18 -2.24
N THR A 471 -22.00 8.85 -1.27
CA THR A 471 -21.22 9.84 -0.51
C THR A 471 -20.13 10.44 -1.38
N GLY A 472 -19.42 9.62 -2.16
CA GLY A 472 -18.43 10.04 -3.16
C GLY A 472 -19.02 10.99 -4.20
N VAL A 473 -20.12 10.61 -4.85
CA VAL A 473 -20.80 11.48 -5.83
C VAL A 473 -21.29 12.78 -5.17
N ASN A 474 -21.94 12.72 -3.99
CA ASN A 474 -22.40 13.93 -3.30
C ASN A 474 -21.27 14.91 -2.92
N ARG A 475 -20.05 14.39 -2.72
CA ARG A 475 -18.83 15.16 -2.41
C ARG A 475 -18.12 15.67 -3.67
N ALA A 476 -18.14 14.92 -4.77
CA ALA A 476 -17.50 15.30 -6.03
C ALA A 476 -18.33 16.30 -6.84
N PHE A 477 -19.66 16.15 -6.85
CA PHE A 477 -20.59 16.93 -7.66
C PHE A 477 -20.42 18.47 -7.56
N PRO A 478 -20.18 19.09 -6.39
CA PRO A 478 -19.97 20.54 -6.29
C PRO A 478 -18.71 21.06 -7.00
N PHE A 479 -17.75 20.21 -7.34
CA PHE A 479 -16.47 20.61 -7.94
C PHE A 479 -16.45 20.55 -9.48
N VAL A 480 -17.50 20.03 -10.11
CA VAL A 480 -17.61 19.91 -11.57
C VAL A 480 -17.92 21.28 -12.20
N SER A 481 -17.42 21.50 -13.41
CA SER A 481 -17.78 22.62 -14.29
C SER A 481 -19.31 22.72 -14.44
N SER A 482 -19.92 23.93 -14.38
CA SER A 482 -21.39 24.03 -14.42
C SER A 482 -21.99 23.46 -15.70
N ASP A 483 -21.29 23.64 -16.82
CA ASP A 483 -21.76 23.20 -18.15
C ASP A 483 -21.75 21.67 -18.24
N GLU A 484 -20.63 21.04 -17.83
CA GLU A 484 -20.48 19.57 -17.80
C GLU A 484 -21.34 18.90 -16.71
N ALA A 485 -21.71 19.64 -15.66
CA ALA A 485 -22.57 19.12 -14.60
C ALA A 485 -24.00 18.84 -15.11
N ASP A 486 -24.50 19.63 -16.07
CA ASP A 486 -25.86 19.48 -16.57
C ASP A 486 -25.98 18.28 -17.57
N ASP A 487 -24.93 17.97 -18.32
CA ASP A 487 -24.78 16.69 -19.06
C ASP A 487 -24.82 15.48 -18.12
N VAL A 488 -24.01 15.52 -17.06
CA VAL A 488 -23.91 14.47 -16.02
C VAL A 488 -25.25 14.29 -15.30
N ILE A 489 -25.97 15.39 -15.04
CA ILE A 489 -27.35 15.37 -14.54
C ILE A 489 -28.25 14.58 -15.48
N GLN A 490 -28.27 14.92 -16.77
CA GLN A 490 -29.19 14.31 -17.73
C GLN A 490 -28.91 12.82 -17.92
N ALA A 491 -27.63 12.43 -18.01
CA ALA A 491 -27.21 11.04 -18.17
C ALA A 491 -27.53 10.14 -16.96
N HIS A 492 -27.59 10.70 -15.75
CA HIS A 492 -27.69 9.91 -14.51
C HIS A 492 -28.98 10.11 -13.70
N THR A 493 -29.80 11.11 -14.00
CA THR A 493 -31.10 11.35 -13.32
C THR A 493 -32.02 10.12 -13.29
N PRO A 494 -32.20 9.31 -14.37
CA PRO A 494 -33.04 8.11 -14.31
C PRO A 494 -32.52 7.08 -13.29
N VAL A 495 -31.20 6.93 -13.24
CA VAL A 495 -30.49 6.00 -12.34
C VAL A 495 -30.63 6.44 -10.88
N LEU A 496 -30.59 7.75 -10.62
CA LEU A 496 -30.85 8.31 -9.29
C LEU A 496 -32.30 8.09 -8.84
N PHE A 497 -33.30 8.24 -9.72
CA PHE A 497 -34.68 7.93 -9.37
C PHE A 497 -34.92 6.42 -9.11
N GLN A 498 -34.25 5.53 -9.84
CA GLN A 498 -34.26 4.09 -9.53
C GLN A 498 -33.68 3.82 -8.13
N LEU A 499 -32.61 4.53 -7.76
CA LEU A 499 -32.00 4.46 -6.43
C LEU A 499 -32.91 4.94 -5.30
N VAL A 500 -33.66 6.03 -5.49
CA VAL A 500 -34.60 6.49 -4.47
C VAL A 500 -35.61 5.38 -4.14
N HIS A 501 -36.16 4.70 -5.14
CA HIS A 501 -37.15 3.65 -4.94
C HIS A 501 -36.56 2.30 -4.44
N SER A 502 -35.27 2.25 -4.10
CA SER A 502 -34.66 1.07 -3.46
C SER A 502 -35.23 0.81 -2.06
N LYS A 503 -35.19 -0.48 -1.64
CA LYS A 503 -35.64 -0.92 -0.30
C LYS A 503 -34.84 -0.27 0.84
N ASN A 504 -33.54 -0.07 0.65
CA ASN A 504 -32.68 0.49 1.69
C ASN A 504 -32.94 1.99 1.87
N PHE A 505 -33.40 2.39 3.05
CA PHE A 505 -33.77 3.78 3.33
C PHE A 505 -32.56 4.73 3.22
N ASN A 506 -31.42 4.38 3.83
CA ASN A 506 -30.21 5.20 3.86
C ASN A 506 -29.67 5.52 2.45
N VAL A 507 -29.72 4.54 1.54
CA VAL A 507 -29.34 4.72 0.13
C VAL A 507 -30.32 5.66 -0.58
N GLY A 508 -31.63 5.47 -0.37
CA GLY A 508 -32.67 6.34 -0.92
C GLY A 508 -32.56 7.80 -0.45
N VAL A 509 -32.23 8.05 0.82
CA VAL A 509 -31.98 9.39 1.37
C VAL A 509 -30.80 10.07 0.67
N GLN A 510 -29.68 9.37 0.47
CA GLN A 510 -28.50 9.98 -0.18
C GLN A 510 -28.68 10.22 -1.69
N ALA A 511 -29.51 9.41 -2.36
CA ALA A 511 -29.93 9.67 -3.73
C ALA A 511 -30.86 10.89 -3.80
N LEU A 512 -31.80 11.03 -2.86
CA LEU A 512 -32.63 12.24 -2.72
C LEU A 512 -31.79 13.50 -2.42
N MET A 513 -30.76 13.43 -1.56
CA MET A 513 -29.85 14.57 -1.30
C MET A 513 -29.07 15.04 -2.54
N LEU A 514 -28.82 14.14 -3.51
CA LEU A 514 -28.22 14.52 -4.77
C LEU A 514 -29.27 15.10 -5.72
N LEU A 515 -30.45 14.49 -5.82
CA LEU A 515 -31.57 15.00 -6.61
C LEU A 515 -32.07 16.37 -6.14
N ASP A 516 -31.94 16.73 -4.87
CA ASP A 516 -32.24 18.05 -4.30
C ASP A 516 -31.33 19.16 -4.85
N LYS A 517 -30.04 18.88 -5.03
CA LYS A 517 -29.09 19.80 -5.68
C LYS A 517 -29.42 19.99 -7.17
N ILE A 518 -30.06 19.01 -7.79
CA ILE A 518 -30.39 18.97 -9.22
C ILE A 518 -31.77 19.61 -9.49
N SER A 519 -32.74 19.35 -8.62
CA SER A 519 -34.12 19.86 -8.73
C SER A 519 -34.19 21.39 -8.62
N ALA A 520 -33.24 22.01 -7.91
CA ALA A 520 -33.08 23.46 -7.83
C ALA A 520 -32.79 24.12 -9.19
N LYS A 521 -32.12 23.42 -10.12
CA LYS A 521 -31.93 23.87 -11.52
C LYS A 521 -33.08 23.46 -12.45
N ASN A 522 -33.69 22.28 -12.23
CA ASN A 522 -34.50 21.60 -13.24
C ASN A 522 -35.95 21.32 -12.78
N HIS A 523 -36.92 22.10 -13.29
CA HIS A 523 -38.35 21.97 -12.94
C HIS A 523 -38.94 20.56 -13.16
N ILE A 524 -38.56 19.86 -14.24
CA ILE A 524 -39.04 18.48 -14.53
C ILE A 524 -38.50 17.48 -13.49
N VAL A 525 -37.28 17.67 -13.02
CA VAL A 525 -36.69 16.86 -11.93
C VAL A 525 -37.34 17.21 -10.60
N SER A 526 -37.69 18.48 -10.38
CA SER A 526 -38.34 18.98 -9.16
C SER A 526 -39.63 18.26 -8.80
N ASP A 527 -40.60 18.15 -9.71
CA ASP A 527 -41.86 17.46 -9.38
C ASP A 527 -41.65 15.97 -9.04
N ARG A 528 -40.83 15.27 -9.85
CA ARG A 528 -40.46 13.87 -9.59
C ARG A 528 -39.72 13.71 -8.25
N PHE A 529 -38.85 14.65 -7.90
CA PHE A 529 -38.14 14.69 -6.62
C PHE A 529 -39.11 14.83 -5.45
N TYR A 530 -39.99 15.83 -5.45
CA TYR A 530 -40.96 16.02 -4.37
C TYR A 530 -41.92 14.82 -4.23
N ARG A 531 -42.35 14.22 -5.35
CA ARG A 531 -43.19 13.01 -5.33
C ARG A 531 -42.47 11.81 -4.71
N ALA A 532 -41.18 11.63 -5.01
CA ALA A 532 -40.36 10.55 -4.44
C ALA A 532 -40.00 10.79 -2.96
N LEU A 533 -39.76 12.04 -2.58
CA LEU A 533 -39.55 12.47 -1.18
C LEU A 533 -40.80 12.22 -0.32
N TYR A 534 -41.98 12.57 -0.85
CA TYR A 534 -43.28 12.30 -0.20
C TYR A 534 -43.54 10.79 -0.03
N ALA A 535 -43.22 9.99 -1.05
CA ALA A 535 -43.32 8.53 -0.98
C ALA A 535 -42.33 7.92 0.04
N LYS A 536 -41.13 8.48 0.19
CA LYS A 536 -40.14 7.98 1.18
C LYS A 536 -40.53 8.26 2.63
N LEU A 537 -41.23 9.37 2.90
CA LEU A 537 -41.74 9.70 4.23
C LEU A 537 -42.76 8.67 4.78
N LEU A 538 -43.34 7.83 3.91
CA LEU A 538 -44.29 6.77 4.28
C LEU A 538 -43.64 5.41 4.64
N LEU A 539 -42.33 5.23 4.49
CA LEU A 539 -41.72 3.92 4.76
C LEU A 539 -41.44 3.71 6.26
N PRO A 540 -41.88 2.60 6.89
CA PRO A 540 -41.52 2.25 8.26
C PRO A 540 -40.01 2.13 8.50
N ALA A 541 -39.21 1.93 7.45
CA ALA A 541 -37.75 1.97 7.52
C ALA A 541 -37.17 3.35 7.94
N ALA A 542 -37.98 4.40 8.01
CA ALA A 542 -37.64 5.68 8.61
C ALA A 542 -37.60 5.65 10.15
N MET A 543 -38.03 4.56 10.81
CA MET A 543 -38.04 4.40 12.28
C MET A 543 -36.70 3.90 12.86
N ASN A 544 -35.82 3.39 12.00
CA ASN A 544 -34.60 2.66 12.37
C ASN A 544 -33.41 3.06 11.47
N SER A 545 -33.31 4.34 11.10
CA SER A 545 -32.32 4.82 10.11
C SER A 545 -31.17 5.57 10.78
N SER A 546 -29.95 5.08 10.55
CA SER A 546 -28.71 5.78 10.92
C SER A 546 -28.42 7.07 10.12
N LYS A 547 -29.42 7.63 9.41
CA LYS A 547 -29.34 8.88 8.62
C LYS A 547 -30.59 9.76 8.75
N GLU A 548 -31.35 9.62 9.83
CA GLU A 548 -32.57 10.41 10.10
C GLU A 548 -32.31 11.92 10.09
N GLU A 549 -31.22 12.39 10.70
CA GLU A 549 -30.79 13.81 10.67
C GLU A 549 -30.66 14.36 9.23
N LEU A 550 -30.08 13.57 8.33
CA LEU A 550 -29.89 13.96 6.92
C LEU A 550 -31.22 14.00 6.17
N PHE A 551 -32.18 13.14 6.54
CA PHE A 551 -33.52 13.13 5.94
C PHE A 551 -34.39 14.28 6.45
N ILE A 552 -34.36 14.57 7.76
CA ILE A 552 -35.05 15.71 8.38
C ILE A 552 -34.45 17.03 7.85
N GLY A 553 -33.13 17.15 7.79
CA GLY A 553 -32.42 18.32 7.22
C GLY A 553 -32.57 18.47 5.69
N LEU A 554 -33.01 17.42 5.00
CA LEU A 554 -33.44 17.48 3.60
C LEU A 554 -34.89 17.95 3.49
N LEU A 555 -35.83 17.34 4.24
CA LEU A 555 -37.24 17.73 4.28
C LEU A 555 -37.42 19.21 4.62
N LEU A 556 -36.71 19.71 5.65
CA LEU A 556 -36.73 21.11 6.05
C LEU A 556 -36.37 22.05 4.89
N ARG A 557 -35.28 21.73 4.17
CA ARG A 557 -34.77 22.51 3.04
C ARG A 557 -35.72 22.46 1.85
N ALA A 558 -36.18 21.27 1.48
CA ALA A 558 -37.11 21.06 0.39
C ALA A 558 -38.44 21.79 0.62
N MET A 559 -38.97 21.78 1.85
CA MET A 559 -40.21 22.49 2.22
C MET A 559 -40.02 24.02 2.30
N LYS A 560 -38.89 24.53 2.82
CA LYS A 560 -38.59 25.97 2.81
C LYS A 560 -38.41 26.52 1.38
N ASN A 561 -37.77 25.75 0.51
CA ASN A 561 -37.52 26.14 -0.88
C ASN A 561 -38.74 25.96 -1.81
N ASP A 562 -39.78 25.22 -1.41
CA ASP A 562 -40.96 24.99 -2.27
C ASP A 562 -41.79 26.26 -2.48
N VAL A 563 -42.29 26.42 -3.71
CA VAL A 563 -43.20 27.49 -4.12
C VAL A 563 -44.67 27.06 -3.97
N ASN A 564 -44.94 25.75 -4.02
CA ASN A 564 -46.30 25.22 -4.01
C ASN A 564 -46.83 25.00 -2.58
N VAL A 565 -47.53 26.01 -2.03
CA VAL A 565 -48.13 25.97 -0.69
C VAL A 565 -49.00 24.72 -0.44
N LYS A 566 -49.76 24.25 -1.44
CA LYS A 566 -50.60 23.03 -1.33
C LYS A 566 -49.75 21.78 -1.11
N ARG A 567 -48.56 21.72 -1.74
CA ARG A 567 -47.60 20.62 -1.58
C ARG A 567 -46.94 20.65 -0.21
N ILE A 568 -46.54 21.84 0.27
CA ILE A 568 -46.00 22.01 1.63
C ILE A 568 -47.05 21.56 2.68
N ALA A 569 -48.30 22.00 2.56
CA ALA A 569 -49.38 21.60 3.46
C ALA A 569 -49.61 20.06 3.48
N ALA A 570 -49.53 19.41 2.32
CA ALA A 570 -49.61 17.95 2.23
C ALA A 570 -48.42 17.24 2.92
N PHE A 571 -47.20 17.80 2.80
CA PHE A 571 -46.03 17.33 3.56
C PHE A 571 -46.22 17.53 5.07
N SER A 572 -46.64 18.71 5.53
CA SER A 572 -46.88 19.02 6.95
C SER A 572 -47.90 18.06 7.57
N LYS A 573 -49.03 17.81 6.90
CA LYS A 573 -50.05 16.86 7.36
C LYS A 573 -49.51 15.42 7.43
N ARG A 574 -48.68 15.01 6.48
CA ARG A 574 -48.04 13.68 6.48
C ARG A 574 -46.99 13.57 7.59
N LEU A 575 -46.19 14.61 7.81
CA LEU A 575 -45.13 14.64 8.82
C LEU A 575 -45.70 14.48 10.23
N LEU A 576 -46.83 15.15 10.54
CA LEU A 576 -47.56 14.96 11.79
C LEU A 576 -48.09 13.52 11.96
N GLN A 577 -48.63 12.92 10.89
CA GLN A 577 -49.09 11.52 10.92
C GLN A 577 -47.95 10.53 11.17
N VAL A 578 -46.77 10.80 10.64
CA VAL A 578 -45.57 9.99 10.89
C VAL A 578 -45.05 10.20 12.32
N ALA A 579 -45.03 11.44 12.82
CA ALA A 579 -44.58 11.77 14.17
C ALA A 579 -45.37 11.02 15.27
N ILE A 580 -46.67 10.78 15.07
CA ILE A 580 -47.53 10.01 15.98
C ILE A 580 -47.08 8.53 16.12
N GLN A 581 -46.42 7.97 15.10
CA GLN A 581 -45.99 6.56 15.09
C GLN A 581 -44.51 6.37 15.48
N GLN A 582 -43.78 7.47 15.72
CA GLN A 582 -42.33 7.49 15.82
C GLN A 582 -41.83 7.61 17.27
N GLN A 583 -40.54 7.34 17.49
CA GLN A 583 -39.91 7.55 18.79
C GLN A 583 -39.95 9.05 19.19
N PRO A 584 -40.05 9.40 20.49
CA PRO A 584 -40.22 10.78 20.95
C PRO A 584 -39.19 11.77 20.39
N GLN A 585 -37.94 11.34 20.21
CA GLN A 585 -36.85 12.13 19.67
C GLN A 585 -37.12 12.54 18.21
N TYR A 586 -37.56 11.59 17.37
CA TYR A 586 -37.90 11.82 15.97
C TYR A 586 -39.19 12.66 15.85
N ALA A 587 -40.18 12.43 16.73
CA ALA A 587 -41.40 13.23 16.81
C ALA A 587 -41.09 14.71 17.15
N CYS A 588 -40.22 14.96 18.14
CA CYS A 588 -39.74 16.31 18.46
C CYS A 588 -38.99 16.95 17.28
N GLY A 589 -38.14 16.20 16.56
CA GLY A 589 -37.47 16.67 15.35
C GLY A 589 -38.45 17.06 14.23
N CYS A 590 -39.53 16.30 14.06
CA CYS A 590 -40.61 16.60 13.11
C CYS A 590 -41.38 17.87 13.47
N LEU A 591 -41.71 18.06 14.76
CA LEU A 591 -42.40 19.25 15.25
C LEU A 591 -41.52 20.50 15.14
N PHE A 592 -40.22 20.39 15.47
CA PHE A 592 -39.26 21.47 15.29
C PHE A 592 -39.13 21.89 13.82
N LEU A 593 -38.96 20.92 12.91
CA LEU A 593 -38.95 21.15 11.45
C LEU A 593 -40.21 21.89 11.01
N LEU A 594 -41.40 21.43 11.43
CA LEU A 594 -42.66 22.06 11.06
C LEU A 594 -42.73 23.51 11.57
N SER A 595 -42.33 23.78 12.82
CA SER A 595 -42.27 25.14 13.37
C SER A 595 -41.35 26.06 12.53
N GLU A 596 -40.23 25.53 12.05
CA GLU A 596 -39.28 26.25 11.21
C GLU A 596 -39.82 26.52 9.80
N VAL A 597 -40.60 25.60 9.22
CA VAL A 597 -41.29 25.83 7.94
C VAL A 597 -42.38 26.90 8.12
N LEU A 598 -43.21 26.82 9.17
CA LEU A 598 -44.28 27.78 9.45
C LEU A 598 -43.75 29.22 9.62
N LYS A 599 -42.63 29.41 10.35
CA LYS A 599 -41.94 30.72 10.43
C LYS A 599 -41.55 31.28 9.07
N SER A 600 -41.08 30.42 8.15
CA SER A 600 -40.62 30.83 6.82
C SER A 600 -41.73 30.99 5.76
N LYS A 601 -42.93 30.47 6.04
CA LYS A 601 -44.09 30.47 5.15
C LYS A 601 -45.36 30.76 5.96
N PRO A 602 -45.59 32.01 6.41
CA PRO A 602 -46.72 32.33 7.30
C PRO A 602 -48.11 31.98 6.73
N THR A 603 -48.24 31.85 5.40
CA THR A 603 -49.45 31.43 4.68
C THR A 603 -49.82 29.94 4.85
N LEU A 604 -49.33 29.29 5.91
CA LEU A 604 -49.59 27.90 6.29
C LEU A 604 -50.15 27.77 7.72
N TRP A 605 -50.33 28.90 8.41
CA TRP A 605 -51.10 29.01 9.66
C TRP A 605 -52.61 28.90 9.39
#